data_AF-A0A919TT98-F1
#
_entry.id   AF-A0A919TT98-F1
#
_cell.length_a   1.000
_cell.length_b   1.000
_cell.length_c   1.000
_cell.angle_alpha   90.00
_cell.angle_beta   90.00
_cell.angle_gamma   90.00
#
_symmetry.space_group_name_H-M   'P 1'
#
loop_
_entity.id
_entity.type
_entity.pdbx_description
1 polymer ?
#
loop_
_entity_poly.entity_id
_entity_poly.type
_entity_poly.pdbx_seq_one_letter_code
_entity_poly.pdbx_strand_id
1 'polypeptide(L)'
;MPTSVPARRTLAAIDCEERAVAWFRRGSKPGRPAGRPVDRADLEYLAEFVRSRRGVEAFIEPRTTVTETTVLLVAHDGEWTRRRTESPEIARRWAHGLSVPIYDIALLGYPQRMRDYNERQKRQS
;
A
#
# COMPACT_ATOMS: atom_id res chain seq x y z
N MET A 1 56.34 17.51 -16.80
CA MET A 1 55.14 18.16 -17.36
C MET A 1 53.93 17.28 -17.00
N PRO A 2 53.02 17.76 -16.15
CA PRO A 2 52.04 16.93 -15.44
C PRO A 2 50.68 16.82 -16.15
N THR A 3 49.82 15.97 -15.57
CA THR A 3 48.36 15.81 -15.73
C THR A 3 47.92 14.91 -16.90
N SER A 4 46.90 14.06 -16.78
CA SER A 4 45.77 14.05 -15.85
C SER A 4 45.17 12.63 -15.78
N VAL A 5 44.86 12.19 -14.57
CA VAL A 5 43.99 11.04 -14.29
C VAL A 5 42.54 11.56 -14.38
N PRO A 6 41.62 10.92 -15.15
CA PRO A 6 40.21 11.25 -14.99
C PRO A 6 39.66 10.63 -13.70
N ALA A 7 39.07 11.52 -12.91
CA ALA A 7 38.49 11.27 -11.61
C ALA A 7 37.25 10.37 -11.66
N ARG A 8 37.01 9.73 -10.52
CA ARG A 8 35.79 9.02 -10.12
C ARG A 8 34.56 9.90 -10.37
N ARG A 9 33.57 9.33 -11.05
CA ARG A 9 32.25 9.93 -11.22
C ARG A 9 31.38 9.53 -10.03
N THR A 10 31.23 10.46 -9.09
CA THR A 10 30.24 10.41 -8.01
C THR A 10 29.04 11.27 -8.42
N LEU A 11 27.85 10.88 -7.94
CA LEU A 11 26.55 11.57 -8.06
C LEU A 11 25.92 11.51 -9.47
N ALA A 12 24.61 11.38 -9.64
CA ALA A 12 23.53 11.82 -8.77
C ALA A 12 22.23 11.03 -9.03
N ALA A 13 21.39 11.04 -7.98
CA ALA A 13 19.94 11.24 -8.04
C ALA A 13 19.09 10.20 -8.78
N ILE A 14 18.38 9.42 -7.96
CA ILE A 14 17.07 8.87 -8.29
C ILE A 14 16.15 10.07 -8.51
N ASP A 15 15.89 10.41 -9.76
CA ASP A 15 14.84 11.33 -10.15
C ASP A 15 13.50 10.65 -9.88
N CYS A 16 13.00 10.86 -8.65
CA CYS A 16 11.61 10.62 -8.28
C CYS A 16 10.82 11.84 -8.79
N GLU A 17 10.70 11.96 -10.12
CA GLU A 17 10.01 13.09 -10.72
C GLU A 17 8.50 12.90 -10.57
N GLU A 18 7.91 13.89 -9.92
CA GLU A 18 6.49 14.06 -9.64
C GLU A 18 5.67 13.95 -10.93
N ARG A 19 4.79 12.95 -10.98
CA ARG A 19 3.64 13.00 -11.90
C ARG A 19 2.37 13.15 -11.09
N ALA A 20 2.04 14.41 -10.84
CA ALA A 20 0.70 14.83 -10.46
C ALA A 20 -0.29 14.38 -11.54
N VAL A 21 -1.03 13.30 -11.28
CA VAL A 21 -2.16 12.90 -12.12
C VAL A 21 -3.44 13.47 -11.51
N ALA A 22 -4.10 14.29 -12.34
CA ALA A 22 -5.27 15.08 -12.03
C ALA A 22 -6.39 14.27 -11.38
N TRP A 23 -6.95 14.87 -10.32
CA TRP A 23 -8.03 14.33 -9.53
C TRP A 23 -9.40 14.72 -10.11
N PHE A 24 -10.32 13.74 -10.09
CA PHE A 24 -11.79 13.83 -10.19
C PHE A 24 -12.47 13.97 -11.57
N ARG A 25 -13.42 13.05 -11.82
CA ARG A 25 -14.88 13.20 -12.16
C ARG A 25 -15.40 11.86 -12.73
N ARG A 26 -16.63 11.33 -12.56
CA ARG A 26 -17.88 11.58 -11.80
C ARG A 26 -18.82 10.36 -12.06
N GLY A 27 -19.66 9.90 -11.11
CA GLY A 27 -20.83 9.03 -11.42
C GLY A 27 -21.50 8.20 -10.29
N SER A 28 -22.34 8.85 -9.47
CA SER A 28 -23.44 8.49 -8.53
C SER A 28 -23.89 7.06 -8.15
N LYS A 29 -24.17 6.86 -6.84
CA LYS A 29 -25.47 6.45 -6.21
C LYS A 29 -25.53 6.92 -4.72
N PRO A 30 -26.67 7.40 -4.18
CA PRO A 30 -26.75 7.91 -2.81
C PRO A 30 -27.09 6.79 -1.82
N GLY A 31 -26.25 6.60 -0.80
CA GLY A 31 -26.51 5.64 0.28
C GLY A 31 -25.75 6.01 1.54
N ARG A 32 -26.48 6.56 2.53
CA ARG A 32 -26.07 6.99 3.89
C ARG A 32 -25.13 8.20 3.96
N PRO A 33 -25.22 9.02 5.04
CA PRO A 33 -24.34 10.17 5.21
C PRO A 33 -22.92 9.62 5.33
N ALA A 34 -22.13 9.82 4.27
CA ALA A 34 -20.71 9.55 4.30
C ALA A 34 -20.14 10.42 5.42
N GLY A 35 -19.85 9.79 6.56
CA GLY A 35 -18.87 10.34 7.49
C GLY A 35 -17.65 10.73 6.67
N ARG A 36 -16.99 11.84 7.04
CA ARG A 36 -15.73 12.37 6.48
C ARG A 36 -15.04 11.34 5.60
N PRO A 37 -14.72 11.58 4.30
CA PRO A 37 -14.26 10.55 3.36
C PRO A 37 -13.08 9.74 3.94
N VAL A 38 -13.43 8.67 4.66
CA VAL A 38 -12.50 7.90 5.51
C VAL A 38 -11.50 7.23 4.59
N ASP A 39 -11.97 6.79 3.43
CA ASP A 39 -11.18 6.15 2.40
C ASP A 39 -10.01 6.99 1.90
N ARG A 40 -10.14 8.32 1.76
CA ARG A 40 -9.01 9.11 1.22
C ARG A 40 -7.85 9.20 2.21
N ALA A 41 -8.15 9.46 3.48
CA ALA A 41 -7.13 9.51 4.53
C ALA A 41 -6.51 8.13 4.76
N ASP A 42 -7.34 7.08 4.69
CA ASP A 42 -6.91 5.70 4.81
C ASP A 42 -6.00 5.27 3.65
N LEU A 43 -6.36 5.59 2.40
CA LEU A 43 -5.52 5.28 1.24
C LEU A 43 -4.19 6.05 1.26
N GLU A 44 -4.16 7.30 1.76
CA GLU A 44 -2.89 8.02 1.94
C GLU A 44 -2.04 7.39 3.03
N TYR A 45 -2.64 6.98 4.15
CA TYR A 45 -1.93 6.25 5.19
C TYR A 45 -1.34 4.93 4.67
N LEU A 46 -2.09 4.20 3.85
CA LEU A 46 -1.59 3.00 3.19
C LEU A 46 -0.45 3.33 2.20
N ALA A 47 -0.56 4.43 1.45
CA ALA A 47 0.50 4.86 0.53
C ALA A 47 1.79 5.19 1.29
N GLU A 48 1.68 5.83 2.46
CA GLU A 48 2.83 6.11 3.31
C GLU A 48 3.48 4.83 3.84
N PHE A 49 2.69 3.82 4.21
CA PHE A 49 3.21 2.49 4.56
C PHE A 49 3.98 1.86 3.39
N VAL A 50 3.45 1.94 2.16
CA VAL A 50 4.14 1.45 0.95
C VAL A 50 5.46 2.18 0.72
N ARG A 51 5.52 3.51 0.88
CA ARG A 51 6.73 4.31 0.66
C ARG A 51 7.83 4.01 1.68
N SER A 52 7.46 3.65 2.90
CA SER A 52 8.39 3.50 4.02
C SER A 52 8.86 2.06 4.25
N ARG A 53 8.21 1.06 3.64
CA ARG A 53 8.57 -0.36 3.76
C ARG A 53 9.00 -0.95 2.42
N ARG A 54 9.81 -2.01 2.46
CA ARG A 54 10.24 -2.74 1.26
C ARG A 54 9.40 -4.00 1.04
N GLY A 55 9.24 -4.39 -0.22
CA GLY A 55 8.56 -5.65 -0.60
C GLY A 55 7.14 -5.73 -0.08
N VAL A 56 6.39 -4.63 -0.16
CA VAL A 56 5.00 -4.57 0.30
C VAL A 56 4.10 -5.26 -0.72
N GLU A 57 3.26 -6.17 -0.24
CA GLU A 57 2.18 -6.78 -1.00
C GLU A 57 0.84 -6.39 -0.38
N ALA A 58 -0.17 -6.17 -1.23
CA ALA A 58 -1.53 -5.87 -0.82
C ALA A 58 -2.41 -7.12 -0.90
N PHE A 59 -3.34 -7.22 0.04
CA PHE A 59 -4.34 -8.27 0.12
C PHE A 59 -5.70 -7.62 0.32
N ILE A 60 -6.70 -8.10 -0.41
CA ILE A 60 -8.09 -7.69 -0.25
C ILE A 60 -8.74 -8.68 0.70
N GLU A 61 -9.25 -8.16 1.81
CA GLU A 61 -10.22 -8.87 2.64
C GLU A 61 -11.61 -8.57 2.07
N PRO A 62 -12.34 -9.59 1.57
CA PRO A 62 -13.66 -9.38 1.00
C PRO A 62 -14.63 -8.91 2.08
N ARG A 63 -15.64 -8.15 1.65
CA ARG A 63 -16.77 -7.80 2.50
C ARG A 63 -17.44 -9.08 3.03
N THR A 64 -17.71 -9.10 4.32
CA THR A 64 -18.56 -10.10 4.97
C THR A 64 -19.84 -9.44 5.47
N THR A 65 -20.73 -10.21 6.12
CA THR A 65 -21.94 -9.69 6.75
C THR A 65 -21.65 -8.61 7.79
N VAL A 66 -20.49 -8.68 8.45
CA VAL A 66 -20.15 -7.84 9.61
C VAL A 66 -18.93 -6.95 9.36
N THR A 67 -18.26 -7.08 8.22
CA THR A 67 -17.01 -6.34 7.93
C THR A 67 -17.02 -5.82 6.51
N GLU A 68 -16.65 -4.55 6.36
CA GLU A 68 -16.49 -3.90 5.06
C GLU A 68 -15.22 -4.41 4.35
N THR A 69 -15.15 -4.19 3.04
CA THR A 69 -13.95 -4.52 2.28
C THR A 69 -12.74 -3.78 2.88
N THR A 70 -11.64 -4.49 3.07
CA THR A 70 -10.44 -3.95 3.71
C THR A 70 -9.22 -4.27 2.85
N VAL A 71 -8.27 -3.34 2.78
CA VAL A 71 -6.94 -3.56 2.22
C VAL A 71 -5.97 -3.83 3.35
N LEU A 72 -5.31 -4.97 3.29
CA LEU A 72 -4.23 -5.39 4.17
C LEU A 72 -2.91 -5.26 3.41
N LEU A 73 -1.97 -4.49 3.95
CA LEU A 73 -0.60 -4.44 3.43
C LEU A 73 0.31 -5.28 4.32
N VAL A 74 1.18 -6.06 3.69
CA VAL A 74 2.17 -6.87 4.39
C VAL A 74 3.54 -6.61 3.76
N ALA A 75 4.46 -6.05 4.56
CA ALA A 75 5.84 -5.80 4.18
C ALA A 75 6.66 -7.10 4.11
N HIS A 76 7.89 -6.99 3.60
CA HIS A 76 8.81 -8.12 3.45
C HIS A 76 9.10 -8.87 4.77
N ASP A 77 9.26 -8.13 5.87
CA ASP A 77 9.53 -8.71 7.20
C ASP A 77 8.26 -9.22 7.92
N GLY A 78 7.09 -9.01 7.31
CA GLY A 78 5.80 -9.37 7.87
C GLY A 78 5.12 -8.29 8.72
N GLU A 79 5.72 -7.10 8.86
CA GLU A 79 4.99 -5.95 9.39
C GLU A 79 3.76 -5.69 8.52
N TRP A 80 2.62 -5.43 9.15
CA TRP A 80 1.37 -5.27 8.41
C TRP A 80 0.50 -4.15 8.96
N THR A 81 -0.34 -3.61 8.08
CA THR A 81 -1.38 -2.65 8.46
C THR A 81 -2.62 -2.88 7.60
N ARG A 82 -3.80 -2.48 8.10
CA ARG A 82 -5.06 -2.65 7.39
C ARG A 82 -5.93 -1.40 7.45
N ARG A 83 -6.64 -1.09 6.36
CA ARG A 83 -7.61 0.01 6.31
C ARG A 83 -8.81 -0.34 5.44
N ARG A 84 -9.94 0.28 5.74
CA ARG A 84 -11.18 0.03 5.00
C ARG A 84 -11.10 0.65 3.61
N THR A 85 -11.88 0.08 2.70
CA THR A 85 -12.05 0.61 1.35
C THR A 85 -13.51 0.44 0.91
N GLU A 86 -14.00 1.41 0.14
CA GLU A 86 -15.35 1.35 -0.44
C GLU A 86 -15.60 0.06 -1.25
N SER A 87 -14.61 -0.40 -2.03
CA SER A 87 -14.78 -1.55 -2.92
C SER A 87 -13.47 -2.25 -3.30
N PRO A 88 -13.50 -3.56 -3.63
CA PRO A 88 -12.34 -4.28 -4.13
C PRO A 88 -11.73 -3.66 -5.41
N GLU A 89 -12.54 -3.04 -6.26
CA GLU A 89 -12.09 -2.42 -7.50
C GLU A 89 -11.28 -1.15 -7.23
N ILE A 90 -11.67 -0.37 -6.22
CA ILE A 90 -10.91 0.81 -5.77
C ILE A 90 -9.56 0.37 -5.21
N ALA A 91 -9.53 -0.66 -4.37
CA ALA A 91 -8.28 -1.24 -3.86
C ALA A 91 -7.33 -1.68 -4.98
N ARG A 92 -7.85 -2.42 -5.98
CA ARG A 92 -7.06 -2.86 -7.13
C ARG A 92 -6.49 -1.68 -7.91
N ARG A 93 -7.33 -0.71 -8.29
CA ARG A 93 -6.85 0.48 -9.02
C ARG A 93 -5.80 1.27 -8.24
N TRP A 94 -6.01 1.46 -6.94
CA TRP A 94 -5.07 2.15 -6.07
C TRP A 94 -3.73 1.41 -6.00
N ALA A 95 -3.73 0.10 -5.75
CA ALA A 95 -2.51 -0.70 -5.67
C ALA A 95 -1.75 -0.73 -7.02
N HIS A 96 -2.48 -0.86 -8.14
CA HIS A 96 -1.89 -0.75 -9.48
C HIS A 96 -1.23 0.63 -9.71
N GLY A 97 -1.85 1.71 -9.25
CA GLY A 97 -1.27 3.06 -9.34
C GLY A 97 0.05 3.21 -8.58
N LEU A 98 0.25 2.42 -7.52
CA LEU A 98 1.49 2.37 -6.74
C LEU A 98 2.45 1.24 -7.18
N SER A 99 2.12 0.50 -8.24
CA SER A 99 2.86 -0.71 -8.65
C SER A 99 3.02 -1.75 -7.54
N VAL A 100 2.03 -1.84 -6.64
CA VAL A 100 1.99 -2.80 -5.55
C VAL A 100 1.24 -4.06 -6.02
N PRO A 101 1.83 -5.26 -5.92
CA PRO A 101 1.11 -6.50 -6.20
C PRO A 101 -0.06 -6.67 -5.23
N ILE A 102 -1.23 -7.03 -5.76
CA ILE A 102 -2.47 -7.16 -4.99
C ILE A 102 -3.16 -8.50 -5.22
N TYR A 103 -3.58 -9.15 -4.13
CA TYR A 103 -4.19 -10.48 -4.14
C TYR A 103 -5.48 -10.55 -3.33
N ASP A 104 -6.25 -11.62 -3.52
CA ASP A 104 -7.43 -11.90 -2.70
C ASP A 104 -7.05 -12.87 -1.57
N ILE A 105 -7.33 -12.47 -0.33
CA ILE A 105 -6.97 -13.28 0.83
C ILE A 105 -7.84 -14.53 0.96
N ALA A 106 -9.06 -14.52 0.42
CA ALA A 106 -9.93 -15.69 0.47
C ALA A 106 -9.38 -16.82 -0.42
N LEU A 107 -8.56 -16.47 -1.41
CA LEU A 107 -7.93 -17.44 -2.31
C LEU A 107 -6.57 -17.92 -1.78
N LEU A 108 -5.73 -17.02 -1.26
CA LEU A 108 -4.36 -17.34 -0.86
C LEU A 108 -4.20 -17.60 0.65
N GLY A 109 -5.13 -17.13 1.47
CA GLY A 109 -4.98 -17.06 2.91
C GLY A 109 -3.99 -15.97 3.37
N TYR A 110 -3.80 -15.87 4.68
CA TYR A 110 -2.86 -14.93 5.29
C TYR A 110 -1.40 -15.37 5.09
N PRO A 111 -0.50 -14.48 4.62
CA PRO A 111 0.91 -14.80 4.39
C PRO A 111 1.63 -15.32 5.64
N GLN A 112 2.52 -16.30 5.47
CA GLN A 112 3.29 -16.88 6.57
C GLN A 112 4.11 -15.81 7.31
N ARG A 113 4.77 -14.91 6.58
CA ARG A 113 5.57 -13.81 7.16
C ARG A 113 4.79 -12.92 8.13
N MET A 114 3.50 -12.68 7.87
CA MET A 114 2.62 -11.93 8.77
C MET A 114 2.36 -12.70 10.07
N ARG A 115 2.17 -14.02 9.97
CA ARG A 115 1.99 -14.90 11.14
C ARG A 115 3.25 -14.90 12.00
N ASP A 116 4.40 -15.08 11.36
CA ASP A 116 5.71 -15.07 12.02
C ASP A 116 5.96 -13.72 12.71
N TYR A 117 5.60 -12.61 12.06
CA TYR A 117 5.68 -11.28 12.68
C TYR A 117 4.83 -11.20 13.95
N ASN A 118 3.57 -11.62 13.89
CA ASN A 118 2.69 -11.62 15.05
C ASN A 118 3.23 -12.49 16.20
N GLU A 119 3.82 -13.64 15.90
CA GLU A 119 4.47 -14.48 16.90
C GLU A 119 5.67 -13.79 17.55
N ARG A 120 6.51 -13.12 16.76
CA ARG A 120 7.63 -12.33 17.28
C ARG A 120 7.13 -11.19 18.18
N GLN A 121 6.08 -10.47 17.80
CA GLN A 121 5.51 -9.41 18.62
C GLN A 121 4.97 -9.94 19.96
N LYS A 122 4.25 -11.07 19.93
CA LYS A 122 3.73 -11.72 21.16
C LYS A 122 4.82 -12.22 22.11
N ARG A 123 5.99 -12.61 21.59
CA ARG A 123 7.12 -13.04 22.44
C ARG A 123 7.86 -11.87 23.09
N GLN A 124 7.70 -10.66 22.56
CA GLN A 124 8.33 -9.44 23.05
C GLN A 124 7.44 -8.65 24.01
N SER A 125 6.15 -9.02 24.12
CA SER A 125 5.16 -8.40 24.99
C SER A 125 5.02 -9.09 26.33
#